data_AF-A0A2S4YV77-F1
#
_entry.id   AF-A0A2S4YV77-F1
#
_cell.length_a   1.000
_cell.length_b   1.000
_cell.length_c   1.000
_cell.angle_alpha   90.00
_cell.angle_beta   90.00
_cell.angle_gamma   90.00
#
_symmetry.space_group_name_H-M   'P 1'
#
loop_
_entity.id
_entity.type
_entity.pdbx_description
1 polymer ?
#
loop_
_entity_poly.entity_id
_entity_poly.type
_entity_poly.pdbx_seq_one_letter_code
_entity_poly.pdbx_strand_id
1 'polypeptide(L)'
;MTRDEAVEAARVHLRSIYGGGPPTIVMQPELSVEHDAAWAVRFDSQEHIDTGDLTQAPMVRVVAVFKDGSFVGFPPSAYTTEELRTWLATGQQPRKPF
;
A
#
# COMPACT_ATOMS: atom_id res chain seq x y z
N MET A 1 -0.28 15.78 -4.43
CA MET A 1 0.40 14.51 -4.72
C MET A 1 -0.34 13.80 -5.85
N THR A 2 0.34 13.51 -6.95
CA THR A 2 -0.17 12.74 -8.09
C THR A 2 -0.08 11.23 -7.83
N ARG A 3 -0.70 10.42 -8.70
CA ARG A 3 -0.58 8.96 -8.66
C ARG A 3 0.87 8.51 -8.80
N ASP A 4 1.61 9.10 -9.73
CA ASP A 4 2.98 8.69 -10.04
C ASP A 4 3.93 9.03 -8.88
N GLU A 5 3.73 10.19 -8.23
CA GLU A 5 4.44 10.55 -7.01
C GLU A 5 4.16 9.56 -5.87
N ALA A 6 2.90 9.14 -5.71
CA ALA A 6 2.53 8.16 -4.70
C ALA A 6 3.12 6.77 -4.98
N VAL A 7 3.10 6.34 -6.24
CA VAL A 7 3.68 5.07 -6.69
C VAL A 7 5.19 5.06 -6.47
N GLU A 8 5.86 6.17 -6.75
CA GLU A 8 7.28 6.33 -6.49
C GLU A 8 7.60 6.25 -4.99
N ALA A 9 6.84 6.96 -4.15
CA ALA A 9 7.00 6.88 -2.69
C ALA A 9 6.79 5.45 -2.16
N ALA A 10 5.77 4.74 -2.65
CA ALA A 10 5.52 3.35 -2.31
C ALA A 10 6.65 2.43 -2.78
N ARG A 11 7.18 2.64 -3.98
CA ARG A 11 8.30 1.87 -4.53
C ARG A 11 9.56 2.00 -3.67
N VAL A 12 9.89 3.23 -3.24
CA VAL A 12 11.01 3.47 -2.33
C VAL A 12 10.81 2.76 -0.99
N HIS A 13 9.60 2.85 -0.42
CA HIS A 13 9.26 2.16 0.81
C HIS A 13 9.38 0.63 0.69
N LEU A 14 8.81 0.04 -0.37
CA LEU A 14 8.86 -1.40 -0.62
C LEU A 14 10.30 -1.90 -0.84
N ARG A 15 11.15 -1.12 -1.51
CA ARG A 15 12.58 -1.44 -1.67
C ARG A 15 13.31 -1.47 -0.33
N SER A 16 12.91 -0.64 0.64
CA SER A 16 13.51 -0.69 1.99
C SER A 16 13.15 -1.96 2.77
N ILE A 17 12.01 -2.59 2.43
CA ILE A 17 11.51 -3.81 3.08
C ILE A 17 12.05 -5.07 2.41
N TYR A 18 11.91 -5.16 1.08
CA TYR A 18 12.25 -6.37 0.32
C TYR A 18 13.66 -6.35 -0.28
N GLY A 19 14.32 -5.19 -0.28
CA GLY A 19 15.64 -5.04 -0.88
C GLY A 19 15.61 -5.12 -2.41
N GLY A 20 16.64 -5.72 -3.00
CA GLY A 20 16.76 -5.95 -4.45
C GLY A 20 16.66 -7.43 -4.84
N GLY A 21 16.35 -8.31 -3.89
CA GLY A 21 16.13 -9.74 -4.14
C GLY A 21 14.64 -10.09 -4.15
N PRO A 22 14.29 -11.38 -4.31
CA PRO A 22 12.91 -11.83 -4.25
C PRO A 22 12.24 -11.47 -2.91
N PRO A 23 10.94 -11.10 -2.92
CA PRO A 23 10.05 -11.05 -4.08
C PRO A 23 10.36 -9.87 -5.03
N THR A 24 10.24 -10.10 -6.33
CA THR A 24 10.43 -9.06 -7.34
C THR A 24 9.19 -8.18 -7.39
N ILE A 25 9.27 -6.98 -6.81
CA ILE A 25 8.10 -6.10 -6.66
C ILE A 25 7.71 -5.44 -7.99
N VAL A 26 6.43 -5.59 -8.35
CA VAL A 26 5.79 -4.94 -9.50
C VAL A 26 4.73 -3.97 -8.99
N MET A 27 4.90 -2.68 -9.30
CA MET A 27 3.90 -1.66 -9.00
C MET A 27 2.72 -1.76 -9.98
N GLN A 28 1.50 -1.53 -9.50
CA GLN A 28 0.27 -1.61 -10.29
C GLN A 28 -0.51 -0.28 -10.21
N PRO A 29 0.00 0.81 -10.82
CA PRO A 29 -0.60 2.14 -10.70
C PRO A 29 -2.06 2.19 -11.16
N GLU A 30 -2.44 1.41 -12.17
CA GLU A 30 -3.80 1.35 -12.73
C GLU A 30 -4.81 0.74 -11.77
N LEU A 31 -4.35 -0.09 -10.82
CA LEU A 31 -5.17 -0.68 -9.77
C LEU A 31 -5.16 0.12 -8.48
N SER A 32 -4.33 1.17 -8.41
CA SER A 32 -4.20 2.02 -7.23
C SER A 32 -5.39 2.97 -7.10
N VAL A 33 -5.86 3.16 -5.87
CA VAL A 33 -7.08 3.93 -5.60
C VAL A 33 -6.75 5.22 -4.88
N GLU A 34 -7.30 6.33 -5.37
CA GLU A 34 -7.22 7.62 -4.70
C GLU A 34 -8.28 7.73 -3.59
N HIS A 35 -7.86 8.24 -2.45
CA HIS A 35 -8.71 8.71 -1.36
C HIS A 35 -8.42 10.20 -1.11
N ASP A 36 -9.28 10.88 -0.35
CA ASP A 36 -9.14 12.33 -0.14
C ASP A 36 -7.77 12.69 0.48
N ALA A 37 -7.37 12.01 1.56
CA ALA A 37 -6.10 12.26 2.24
C ALA A 37 -4.92 11.37 1.76
N ALA A 38 -5.18 10.28 1.04
CA ALA A 38 -4.15 9.28 0.74
C ALA A 38 -4.34 8.57 -0.62
N TRP A 39 -3.31 7.86 -1.05
CA TRP A 39 -3.36 6.86 -2.10
C TRP A 39 -3.24 5.46 -1.48
N ALA A 40 -4.08 4.53 -1.93
CA ALA A 40 -3.91 3.11 -1.71
C ALA A 40 -3.19 2.51 -2.92
N VAL A 41 -1.86 2.45 -2.86
CA VAL A 41 -1.00 2.03 -3.98
C VAL A 41 -0.92 0.51 -4.03
N ARG A 42 -1.28 -0.06 -5.18
CA ARG A 42 -1.25 -1.51 -5.43
C ARG A 42 0.12 -1.96 -5.91
N PHE A 43 0.52 -3.14 -5.44
CA PHE A 43 1.69 -3.85 -5.91
C PHE A 43 1.48 -5.36 -5.77
N ASP A 44 2.30 -6.14 -6.44
CA ASP A 44 2.39 -7.59 -6.26
C ASP A 44 3.82 -8.06 -6.50
N SER A 45 4.10 -9.35 -6.32
CA SER A 45 5.35 -9.96 -6.77
C SER A 45 5.21 -10.46 -8.21
N GLN A 46 6.27 -10.33 -9.01
CA GLN A 46 6.32 -10.91 -10.36
C GLN A 46 6.09 -12.42 -10.31
N GLU A 47 6.66 -13.09 -9.30
CA GLU A 47 6.56 -14.53 -9.11
C GLU A 47 5.10 -14.98 -8.92
N HIS A 48 4.29 -14.23 -8.16
CA HIS A 48 2.87 -14.50 -8.03
C HIS A 48 2.09 -14.17 -9.31
N ILE A 49 2.41 -13.06 -9.98
CA ILE A 49 1.75 -12.68 -11.24
C ILE A 49 1.92 -13.77 -12.30
N ASP A 50 3.12 -14.32 -12.44
CA ASP A 50 3.45 -15.29 -13.48
C ASP A 50 2.87 -16.68 -13.20
N THR A 51 2.80 -17.07 -11.93
CA THR A 51 2.44 -18.44 -11.55
C THR A 51 1.01 -18.58 -11.04
N GLY A 52 0.42 -17.50 -10.54
CA GLY A 52 -0.83 -17.53 -9.78
C GLY A 52 -0.72 -18.21 -8.40
N ASP A 53 0.49 -18.60 -7.96
CA ASP A 53 0.70 -19.22 -6.66
C ASP A 53 0.64 -18.16 -5.56
N LEU A 54 -0.44 -18.19 -4.77
CA LEU A 54 -0.66 -17.27 -3.66
C LEU A 54 0.46 -17.30 -2.61
N THR A 55 1.21 -18.40 -2.49
CA THR A 55 2.33 -18.49 -1.54
C THR A 55 3.53 -17.63 -1.96
N GLN A 56 3.58 -17.22 -3.23
CA GLN A 56 4.57 -16.27 -3.76
C GLN A 56 4.14 -14.81 -3.62
N ALA A 57 2.89 -14.55 -3.23
CA ALA A 57 2.35 -13.20 -3.12
C ALA A 57 2.82 -12.52 -1.82
N PRO A 58 3.08 -11.20 -1.81
CA PRO A 58 3.20 -10.44 -0.57
C PRO A 58 1.93 -10.60 0.28
N MET A 59 2.09 -10.79 1.60
CA MET A 59 0.96 -10.93 2.53
C MET A 59 -0.01 -9.75 2.43
N VAL A 60 0.52 -8.54 2.29
CA VAL A 60 -0.23 -7.32 2.02
C VAL A 60 0.25 -6.78 0.67
N ARG A 61 -0.70 -6.44 -0.20
CA ARG A 61 -0.44 -6.02 -1.59
C ARG A 61 -0.84 -4.56 -1.86
N VAL A 62 -0.87 -3.77 -0.79
CA VAL A 62 -1.24 -2.36 -0.82
C VAL A 62 -0.37 -1.58 0.15
N VAL A 63 0.06 -0.40 -0.27
CA VAL A 63 0.76 0.60 0.56
C VAL A 63 -0.12 1.84 0.63
N ALA A 64 -0.37 2.34 1.83
CA ALA A 64 -0.98 3.64 2.02
C ALA A 64 0.08 4.73 1.93
N VAL A 65 -0.18 5.75 1.10
CA VAL A 65 0.69 6.91 0.90
C VAL A 65 -0.12 8.17 1.12
N PHE A 66 0.16 8.89 2.20
CA PHE A 66 -0.59 10.09 2.54
C PHE A 66 -0.10 11.28 1.72
N LYS A 67 -1.04 12.07 1.20
CA LYS A 67 -0.75 13.17 0.27
C LYS A 67 0.01 14.32 0.92
N ASP A 68 -0.07 14.44 2.25
CA ASP A 68 0.69 15.41 3.05
C ASP A 68 2.11 14.92 3.43
N GLY A 69 2.48 13.70 3.02
CA GLY A 69 3.77 13.08 3.31
C GLY A 69 3.92 12.55 4.75
N SER A 70 2.86 12.59 5.57
CA SER A 70 2.92 12.15 6.97
C SER A 70 3.10 10.63 7.13
N PHE A 71 2.74 9.84 6.12
CA PHE A 71 2.76 8.39 6.20
C PHE A 71 3.01 7.72 4.84
N VAL A 72 3.91 6.72 4.85
CA VAL A 72 4.10 5.74 3.77
C VAL A 72 4.31 4.38 4.40
N GLY A 73 3.38 3.45 4.19
CA GLY A 73 3.49 2.12 4.80
C GLY A 73 2.32 1.19 4.58
N PHE A 74 2.43 -0.03 5.12
CA PHE A 74 1.32 -0.97 5.10
C PHE A 74 0.16 -0.46 5.95
N PRO A 75 -1.09 -0.55 5.46
CA PRO A 75 -2.24 -0.25 6.29
C PRO A 75 -2.31 -1.16 7.52
N PRO A 76 -2.81 -0.67 8.67
CA PRO A 76 -2.95 -1.48 9.86
C PRO A 76 -3.88 -2.68 9.63
N SER A 77 -3.37 -3.90 9.84
CA SER A 77 -4.15 -5.14 9.65
C SER A 77 -5.31 -5.32 10.63
N ALA A 78 -5.28 -4.60 11.75
CA ALA A 78 -6.32 -4.64 12.77
C ALA A 78 -7.55 -3.76 12.42
N TYR A 79 -7.47 -2.94 11.37
CA TYR A 79 -8.61 -2.10 10.98
C TYR A 79 -9.64 -2.92 10.21
N THR A 80 -10.90 -2.70 10.53
CA THR A 80 -12.00 -3.08 9.65
C THR A 80 -11.92 -2.32 8.33
N THR A 81 -12.65 -2.78 7.31
CA THR A 81 -12.72 -2.08 6.02
C THR A 81 -13.22 -0.64 6.16
N GLU A 82 -14.14 -0.37 7.08
CA GLU A 82 -14.70 0.96 7.32
C GLU A 82 -13.70 1.88 8.02
N GLU A 83 -12.99 1.36 9.02
CA GLU A 83 -11.91 2.07 9.72
C GLU A 83 -10.76 2.41 8.76
N LEU A 84 -10.37 1.46 7.91
CA LEU A 84 -9.37 1.68 6.87
C LEU A 84 -9.80 2.78 5.91
N ARG A 85 -11.05 2.74 5.44
CA ARG A 85 -11.59 3.77 4.52
C ARG A 85 -11.60 5.15 5.18
N THR A 86 -12.04 5.23 6.43
CA THR A 86 -12.06 6.49 7.20
C THR A 86 -10.65 7.04 7.39
N TRP A 87 -9.70 6.19 7.74
CA TRP A 87 -8.31 6.59 7.92
C TRP A 87 -7.68 7.08 6.60
N LEU A 88 -7.91 6.39 5.47
CA LEU A 88 -7.40 6.84 4.16
C LEU A 88 -8.07 8.13 3.66
N ALA A 89 -9.34 8.35 4.02
CA ALA A 89 -10.07 9.56 3.64
C ALA A 89 -9.68 10.79 4.49
N THR A 90 -9.46 10.60 5.80
CA THR A 90 -9.34 11.74 6.74
C THR A 90 -7.96 11.88 7.36
N GLY A 91 -7.15 10.83 7.29
CA GLY A 91 -5.91 10.67 8.03
C GLY A 91 -6.05 10.45 9.53
N GLN A 92 -7.28 10.43 10.06
CA GLN A 92 -7.53 10.20 11.48
C GLN A 92 -7.50 8.71 11.79
N GLN A 93 -6.68 8.32 12.76
CA GLN A 93 -6.68 6.95 13.24
C GLN A 93 -8.02 6.66 13.96
N PRO A 94 -8.66 5.51 13.71
CA PRO A 94 -9.80 5.04 14.48
C PRO A 94 -9.48 5.04 15.97
N ARG A 95 -10.35 5.67 16.76
CA ARG A 95 -10.26 5.61 18.23
C ARG A 95 -10.68 4.20 18.67
N LYS A 96 -9.74 3.42 19.21
CA LYS A 96 -10.09 2.19 19.92
C LYS A 96 -10.71 2.57 21.27
N PRO A 97 -11.90 2.06 21.62
CA PRO A 97 -12.35 2.13 23.01
C PRO A 97 -11.38 1.29 23.85
N PHE A 98 -10.83 1.91 24.90
CA PHE A 98 -9.97 1.25 25.88
C PHE A 98 -10.78 0.30 26.77
#